data_AF-A0A2V9Y3S5-F1
#
_entry.id   AF-A0A2V9Y3S5-F1
#
_cell.length_a   1.000
_cell.length_b   1.000
_cell.length_c   1.000
_cell.angle_alpha   90.00
_cell.angle_beta   90.00
_cell.angle_gamma   90.00
#
_symmetry.space_group_name_H-M   'P 1'
#
loop_
_entity.id
_entity.type
_entity.pdbx_description
1 polymer ?
#
loop_
_entity_poly.entity_id
_entity_poly.type
_entity_poly.pdbx_seq_one_letter_code
_entity_poly.pdbx_strand_id
1 'polypeptide(L)'
;MGNKGTHVFTDDSPTYNVNQPSIVGYLQGVPQAQRRPLFGKFTYPGFVDASGNTLTCCSNDVFFLANDASNNYNALQAKFTKRFSRGLQVMAYYTWAKSLNYTNDYYVNDPRITYGPEDNIRNQVFVTDILWELPFGKGKMFASHVGSRWIKIIGGWQINSITNWSGGLPWTPGYANCDSDIDTGPCRPNRLGSSSLVTGAGPLDPFTHEVSFFTPVNGGNPLDNGQISGGWQRPLKGQFGN
;
A
#
# COMPACT_ATOMS: atom_id res chain seq x y z
N MET A 1 -7.05 1.02 -20.27
CA MET A 1 -8.36 0.72 -19.64
C MET A 1 -8.48 1.60 -18.41
N GLY A 2 -9.66 2.12 -18.11
CA GLY A 2 -9.88 2.82 -16.84
C GLY A 2 -11.36 2.77 -16.47
N ASN A 3 -11.64 2.77 -15.18
CA ASN A 3 -12.98 2.77 -14.62
C ASN A 3 -13.03 3.66 -13.39
N LYS A 4 -14.19 4.25 -13.20
CA LYS A 4 -14.54 4.98 -11.98
C LYS A 4 -15.74 4.29 -11.36
N GLY A 5 -15.62 3.89 -10.10
CA GLY A 5 -16.74 3.43 -9.30
C GLY A 5 -17.33 4.59 -8.51
N THR A 6 -18.65 4.63 -8.43
CA THR A 6 -19.42 5.49 -7.53
C THR A 6 -20.36 4.60 -6.74
N HIS A 7 -20.64 4.96 -5.50
CA HIS A 7 -21.39 4.11 -4.58
C HIS A 7 -20.68 2.79 -4.31
N VAL A 8 -19.40 2.88 -3.95
CA VAL A 8 -18.59 1.74 -3.52
C VAL A 8 -18.33 1.83 -2.01
N PHE A 9 -17.78 0.75 -1.44
CA PHE A 9 -17.34 0.76 -0.06
C PHE A 9 -16.17 1.72 0.15
N THR A 10 -16.07 2.23 1.37
CA THR A 10 -14.86 2.85 1.90
C THR A 10 -13.89 1.74 2.26
N ASP A 11 -12.80 1.62 1.49
CA ASP A 11 -11.84 0.52 1.66
C ASP A 11 -12.41 -0.88 1.35
N ASP A 12 -11.74 -1.92 1.85
CA ASP A 12 -12.17 -3.32 1.79
C ASP A 12 -13.37 -3.68 2.70
N SER A 13 -13.89 -2.73 3.48
CA SER A 13 -15.00 -2.97 4.42
C SER A 13 -16.23 -2.12 4.09
N PRO A 14 -17.45 -2.71 4.09
CA PRO A 14 -18.68 -1.96 3.86
C PRO A 14 -19.07 -1.04 5.04
N THR A 15 -18.30 -1.05 6.13
CA THR A 15 -18.63 -0.32 7.36
C THR A 15 -17.58 0.71 7.73
N TYR A 16 -18.04 1.89 8.13
CA TYR A 16 -17.20 2.90 8.78
C TYR A 16 -17.90 3.49 10.01
N ASN A 17 -17.12 4.11 10.90
CA ASN A 17 -17.62 4.69 12.14
C ASN A 17 -18.15 6.11 11.90
N VAL A 18 -19.48 6.27 11.83
CA VAL A 18 -20.14 7.58 11.68
C VAL A 18 -19.97 8.48 12.90
N ASN A 19 -19.55 7.91 14.03
CA ASN A 19 -19.31 8.64 15.28
C ASN A 19 -17.81 8.71 15.63
N GLN A 20 -16.92 8.64 14.64
CA GLN A 20 -15.48 8.71 14.85
C GLN A 20 -15.09 10.06 15.52
N PRO A 21 -14.21 10.06 16.55
CA PRO A 21 -13.73 11.27 17.18
C PRO A 21 -13.03 12.20 16.18
N SER A 22 -13.34 13.50 16.23
CA SER A 22 -12.61 14.51 15.46
C SER A 22 -11.26 14.84 16.13
N ILE A 23 -10.23 15.16 15.36
CA ILE A 23 -8.97 15.69 15.90
C ILE A 23 -9.12 17.08 16.52
N VAL A 24 -10.17 17.82 16.12
CA VAL A 24 -10.49 19.14 16.67
C VAL A 24 -10.79 19.03 18.16
N GLY A 25 -10.07 19.80 18.98
CA GLY A 25 -10.18 19.79 20.44
C GLY A 25 -9.16 18.88 21.15
N TYR A 26 -8.37 18.10 20.40
CA TYR A 26 -7.30 17.27 20.98
C TYR A 26 -6.28 18.12 21.75
N LEU A 27 -5.79 19.22 21.15
CA LEU A 27 -4.86 20.14 21.80
C LEU A 27 -5.44 20.90 23.00
N GLN A 28 -6.76 20.97 23.10
CA GLN A 28 -7.47 21.60 24.21
C GLN A 28 -7.64 20.64 25.40
N GLY A 29 -7.13 19.40 25.29
CA GLY A 29 -7.29 18.38 26.33
C GLY A 29 -8.70 17.81 26.42
N VAL A 30 -9.55 18.04 25.41
CA VAL A 30 -10.92 17.52 25.40
C VAL A 30 -10.85 16.00 25.26
N PRO A 31 -11.45 15.23 26.19
CA PRO A 31 -11.47 13.78 26.13
C PRO A 31 -11.96 13.27 24.77
N GLN A 32 -11.34 12.21 24.25
CA GLN A 32 -11.64 11.66 22.93
C GLN A 32 -13.14 11.37 22.74
N ALA A 33 -13.81 10.85 23.76
CA ALA A 33 -15.24 10.59 23.72
C ALA A 33 -16.08 11.86 23.46
N GLN A 34 -15.71 12.99 24.07
CA GLN A 34 -16.43 14.26 23.92
C GLN A 34 -16.25 14.91 22.54
N ARG A 35 -15.24 14.48 21.77
CA ARG A 35 -15.00 14.94 20.39
C ARG A 35 -15.79 14.15 19.34
N ARG A 36 -16.64 13.22 19.78
CA ARG A 36 -17.50 12.44 18.88
C ARG A 36 -18.75 13.24 18.51
N PRO A 37 -19.19 13.23 17.24
CA PRO A 37 -20.35 13.99 16.79
C PRO A 37 -21.65 13.73 17.56
N LEU A 38 -21.86 12.52 18.09
CA LEU A 38 -23.08 12.08 18.77
C LEU A 38 -22.93 11.97 20.30
N PHE A 39 -21.77 12.34 20.86
CA PHE A 39 -21.52 12.22 22.31
C PHE A 39 -22.58 12.97 23.12
N GLY A 40 -23.29 12.24 23.99
CA GLY A 40 -24.29 12.80 24.90
C GLY A 40 -25.52 13.43 24.22
N LYS A 41 -25.64 13.37 22.88
CA LYS A 41 -26.77 13.97 22.14
C LYS A 41 -28.10 13.25 22.36
N PHE A 42 -28.04 11.96 22.69
CA PHE A 42 -29.20 11.10 22.92
C PHE A 42 -29.23 10.62 24.37
N THR A 43 -29.27 11.59 25.29
CA THR A 43 -29.42 11.37 26.73
C THR A 43 -30.87 11.55 27.12
N TYR A 44 -31.46 10.60 27.86
CA TYR A 44 -32.86 10.63 28.28
C TYR A 44 -32.97 10.74 29.81
N PRO A 45 -33.05 11.96 30.38
CA PRO A 45 -32.91 12.19 31.83
C PRO A 45 -33.96 11.49 32.71
N GLY A 46 -35.08 11.04 32.14
CA GLY A 46 -36.14 10.32 32.86
C GLY A 46 -36.07 8.79 32.76
N PHE A 47 -35.08 8.25 32.05
CA PHE A 47 -34.92 6.82 31.84
C PHE A 47 -33.57 6.38 32.37
N VAL A 48 -33.56 5.43 33.30
CA VAL A 48 -32.34 4.87 33.87
C VAL A 48 -32.25 3.38 33.58
N ASP A 49 -31.03 2.86 33.47
CA ASP A 49 -30.79 1.41 33.39
C ASP A 49 -30.98 0.73 34.75
N ALA A 50 -30.83 -0.59 34.79
CA ALA A 50 -30.93 -1.37 36.03
C ALA A 50 -29.85 -1.02 37.08
N SER A 51 -28.81 -0.28 36.69
CA SER A 51 -27.74 0.20 37.57
C SER A 51 -27.95 1.65 38.03
N GLY A 52 -29.05 2.29 37.60
CA GLY A 52 -29.38 3.67 37.97
C GLY A 52 -28.68 4.74 37.13
N ASN A 53 -27.99 4.36 36.05
CA ASN A 53 -27.35 5.34 35.14
C ASN A 53 -28.37 5.87 34.13
N THR A 54 -28.33 7.17 33.84
CA THR A 54 -29.15 7.78 32.79
C THR A 54 -28.91 7.12 31.44
N LEU A 55 -29.98 6.65 30.81
CA LEU A 55 -29.94 6.03 29.50
C LEU A 55 -29.39 7.03 28.48
N THR A 56 -28.22 6.69 27.94
CA THR A 56 -27.51 7.49 26.94
C THR A 56 -27.14 6.59 25.77
N CYS A 57 -27.62 6.92 24.56
CA CYS A 57 -27.20 6.22 23.35
C CYS A 57 -26.01 6.91 22.70
N CYS A 58 -25.28 6.11 21.91
CA CYS A 58 -24.54 6.61 20.76
C CYS A 58 -23.36 7.52 21.15
N SER A 59 -22.88 7.41 22.40
CA SER A 59 -21.66 8.07 22.88
C SER A 59 -20.37 7.30 22.55
N ASN A 60 -20.50 6.05 22.09
CA ASN A 60 -19.41 5.18 21.65
C ASN A 60 -19.37 5.10 20.12
N ASP A 61 -18.54 4.22 19.57
CA ASP A 61 -18.52 3.94 18.13
C ASP A 61 -19.89 3.51 17.62
N VAL A 62 -20.27 4.07 16.47
CA VAL A 62 -21.49 3.72 15.75
C VAL A 62 -21.07 3.39 14.33
N PHE A 63 -21.15 2.12 13.96
CA PHE A 63 -20.80 1.67 12.63
C PHE A 63 -22.01 1.74 11.71
N PHE A 64 -21.80 2.27 10.52
CA PHE A 64 -22.82 2.37 9.48
C PHE A 64 -22.37 1.59 8.25
N LEU A 65 -23.30 0.84 7.66
CA LEU A 65 -23.11 0.10 6.41
C LEU A 65 -23.47 1.03 5.25
N ALA A 66 -22.49 1.40 4.45
CA ALA A 66 -22.70 2.38 3.38
C ALA A 66 -21.83 2.17 2.15
N ASN A 67 -22.43 2.55 1.01
CA ASN A 67 -21.82 2.53 -0.31
C ASN A 67 -21.86 3.96 -0.86
N ASP A 68 -21.13 4.87 -0.22
CA ASP A 68 -21.14 6.30 -0.55
C ASP A 68 -19.78 6.81 -1.04
N ALA A 69 -18.77 5.94 -1.10
CA ALA A 69 -17.44 6.28 -1.59
C ALA A 69 -17.35 6.20 -3.12
N SER A 70 -16.20 6.63 -3.64
CA SER A 70 -15.82 6.48 -5.04
C SER A 70 -14.39 6.00 -5.18
N ASN A 71 -14.09 5.28 -6.26
CA ASN A 71 -12.73 4.85 -6.57
C ASN A 71 -12.41 5.12 -8.04
N ASN A 72 -11.13 5.23 -8.35
CA ASN A 72 -10.64 5.44 -9.72
C ASN A 72 -9.52 4.46 -10.01
N TYR A 73 -9.69 3.67 -11.06
CA TYR A 73 -8.67 2.72 -11.51
C TYR A 73 -8.30 3.03 -12.96
N ASN A 74 -6.99 3.12 -13.21
CA ASN A 74 -6.43 3.32 -14.54
C ASN A 74 -5.35 2.29 -14.77
N ALA A 75 -5.34 1.66 -15.94
CA ALA A 75 -4.36 0.67 -16.30
C ALA A 75 -3.98 0.72 -17.78
N LEU A 76 -2.72 0.37 -18.04
CA LEU A 76 -2.16 0.15 -19.35
C LEU A 76 -1.64 -1.29 -19.39
N GLN A 77 -2.03 -2.03 -20.41
CA GLN A 77 -1.50 -3.36 -20.66
C GLN A 77 -0.89 -3.39 -22.05
N ALA A 78 0.36 -3.83 -22.13
CA ALA A 78 1.08 -4.04 -23.37
C ALA A 78 1.49 -5.50 -23.48
N LYS A 79 1.29 -6.08 -24.67
CA LYS A 79 1.68 -7.45 -24.98
C LYS A 79 2.63 -7.43 -26.17
N PHE A 80 3.78 -8.05 -25.99
CA PHE A 80 4.74 -8.32 -27.05
C PHE A 80 4.81 -9.83 -27.29
N THR A 81 4.81 -10.23 -28.57
CA THR A 81 4.92 -11.64 -28.93
C THR A 81 5.78 -11.79 -30.17
N LYS A 82 6.93 -12.44 -30.00
CA LYS A 82 7.75 -12.96 -31.08
C LYS A 82 7.52 -14.47 -31.17
N ARG A 83 6.87 -14.90 -32.25
CA ARG A 83 6.73 -16.33 -32.58
C ARG A 83 8.10 -16.97 -32.77
N PHE A 84 8.18 -18.28 -32.52
CA PHE A 84 9.42 -19.02 -32.64
C PHE A 84 10.03 -18.85 -34.04
N SER A 85 11.22 -18.25 -34.08
CA SER A 85 11.97 -18.07 -35.31
C SER A 85 13.46 -17.98 -35.00
N ARG A 86 14.26 -18.68 -35.81
CA ARG A 86 15.72 -18.78 -35.64
C ARG A 86 16.13 -19.16 -34.21
N GLY A 87 15.42 -20.11 -33.61
CA GLY A 87 15.71 -20.63 -32.27
C GLY A 87 15.17 -19.80 -31.10
N LEU A 88 14.48 -18.67 -31.34
CA LEU A 88 14.00 -17.81 -30.25
C LEU A 88 12.50 -17.57 -30.32
N GLN A 89 11.81 -17.75 -29.21
CA GLN A 89 10.44 -17.31 -28.94
C GLN A 89 10.43 -16.44 -27.69
N VAL A 90 9.64 -15.36 -27.74
CA VAL A 90 9.49 -14.43 -26.62
C VAL A 90 8.02 -14.03 -26.50
N MET A 91 7.46 -14.15 -25.31
CA MET A 91 6.22 -13.50 -24.92
C MET A 91 6.52 -12.58 -23.74
N ALA A 92 6.08 -11.34 -23.82
CA ALA A 92 6.25 -10.38 -22.75
C ALA A 92 4.94 -9.63 -22.51
N TYR A 93 4.62 -9.44 -21.24
CA TYR A 93 3.43 -8.76 -20.76
C TYR A 93 3.89 -7.66 -19.81
N TYR A 94 3.45 -6.44 -20.06
CA TYR A 94 3.65 -5.32 -19.16
C TYR A 94 2.30 -4.76 -18.76
N THR A 95 2.07 -4.69 -17.46
CA THR A 95 0.89 -4.07 -16.87
C THR A 95 1.34 -2.92 -15.99
N TRP A 96 0.86 -1.72 -16.30
CA TRP A 96 0.84 -0.60 -15.38
C TRP A 96 -0.58 -0.44 -14.86
N ALA A 97 -0.73 -0.24 -13.55
CA ALA A 97 -2.01 0.01 -12.92
C ALA A 97 -1.87 1.09 -11.85
N LYS A 98 -2.94 1.85 -11.65
CA LYS A 98 -3.06 2.82 -10.56
C LYS A 98 -4.50 2.84 -10.12
N SER A 99 -4.74 2.37 -8.90
CA SER A 99 -6.04 2.46 -8.23
C SER A 99 -5.96 3.51 -7.13
N LEU A 100 -6.99 4.32 -6.98
CA LEU A 100 -7.13 5.29 -5.91
C LEU A 100 -8.47 5.08 -5.22
N ASN A 101 -8.45 4.88 -3.91
CA ASN A 101 -9.61 4.68 -3.06
C ASN A 101 -9.55 5.58 -1.81
N TYR A 102 -10.64 5.55 -1.05
CA TYR A 102 -10.71 6.08 0.30
C TYR A 102 -10.55 4.94 1.28
N THR A 103 -9.95 5.20 2.45
CA THR A 103 -9.97 4.25 3.56
C THR A 103 -11.08 4.59 4.54
N ASN A 104 -11.38 3.69 5.47
CA ASN A 104 -12.34 3.94 6.55
C ASN A 104 -11.84 4.95 7.59
N ASP A 105 -10.54 5.21 7.62
CA ASP A 105 -9.93 6.02 8.66
C ASP A 105 -10.18 7.51 8.41
N TYR A 106 -10.80 8.16 9.40
CA TYR A 106 -11.15 9.58 9.40
C TYR A 106 -12.10 10.01 8.27
N TYR A 107 -12.69 9.05 7.56
CA TYR A 107 -13.51 9.26 6.36
C TYR A 107 -14.68 10.23 6.57
N VAL A 108 -15.38 10.08 7.70
CA VAL A 108 -16.59 10.85 8.02
C VAL A 108 -16.27 12.30 8.39
N ASN A 109 -15.08 12.53 8.94
CA ASN A 109 -14.63 13.86 9.33
C ASN A 109 -13.99 14.58 8.14
N ASP A 110 -13.05 13.94 7.45
CA ASP A 110 -12.46 14.42 6.21
C ASP A 110 -11.94 13.25 5.35
N PRO A 111 -12.66 12.88 4.28
CA PRO A 111 -12.28 11.76 3.42
C PRO A 111 -11.03 12.06 2.58
N ARG A 112 -10.60 13.32 2.46
CA ARG A 112 -9.45 13.68 1.62
C ARG A 112 -8.12 13.27 2.25
N ILE A 113 -8.08 13.10 3.56
CA ILE A 113 -6.84 12.82 4.30
C ILE A 113 -6.29 11.43 3.95
N THR A 114 -7.19 10.47 3.78
CA THR A 114 -6.88 9.06 3.51
C THR A 114 -7.15 8.64 2.07
N TYR A 115 -7.46 9.59 1.18
CA TYR A 115 -7.55 9.31 -0.25
C TYR A 115 -6.16 9.02 -0.83
N GLY A 116 -5.95 7.81 -1.35
CA GLY A 116 -4.63 7.37 -1.76
C GLY A 116 -4.63 6.13 -2.63
N PRO A 117 -3.43 5.63 -2.99
CA PRO A 117 -3.27 4.37 -3.68
C PRO A 117 -3.83 3.21 -2.87
N GLU A 118 -4.58 2.33 -3.53
CA GLU A 118 -5.08 1.09 -2.94
C GLU A 118 -3.92 0.15 -2.59
N ASP A 119 -3.94 -0.41 -1.39
CA ASP A 119 -2.85 -1.21 -0.82
C ASP A 119 -2.74 -2.62 -1.40
N ASN A 120 -3.72 -3.07 -2.18
CA ASN A 120 -3.77 -4.38 -2.82
C ASN A 120 -3.33 -4.37 -4.31
N ILE A 121 -3.14 -3.19 -4.92
CA ILE A 121 -2.77 -3.05 -6.34
C ILE A 121 -1.27 -2.77 -6.51
N ARG A 122 -0.61 -3.58 -7.32
CA ARG A 122 0.77 -3.33 -7.76
C ARG A 122 0.81 -2.39 -8.95
N ASN A 123 1.62 -1.35 -8.85
CA ASN A 123 1.69 -0.31 -9.89
C ASN A 123 2.27 -0.82 -11.21
N GLN A 124 3.22 -1.76 -11.14
CA GLN A 124 3.92 -2.28 -12.31
C GLN A 124 4.14 -3.78 -12.17
N VAL A 125 3.79 -4.53 -13.20
CA VAL A 125 4.01 -5.97 -13.31
C VAL A 125 4.51 -6.27 -14.71
N PHE A 126 5.67 -6.90 -14.80
CA PHE A 126 6.30 -7.33 -16.03
C PHE A 126 6.52 -8.84 -15.97
N VAL A 127 5.91 -9.57 -16.90
CA VAL A 127 6.04 -11.03 -17.00
C VAL A 127 6.60 -11.38 -18.36
N THR A 128 7.64 -12.19 -18.38
CA THR A 128 8.23 -12.70 -19.62
C THR A 128 8.26 -14.22 -19.63
N ASP A 129 8.11 -14.77 -20.82
CA ASP A 129 8.35 -16.17 -21.15
C ASP A 129 9.27 -16.20 -22.38
N ILE A 130 10.47 -16.73 -22.18
CA ILE A 130 11.53 -16.79 -23.19
C ILE A 130 11.91 -18.24 -23.38
N LEU A 131 11.77 -18.71 -24.62
CA LEU A 131 12.30 -19.98 -25.07
C LEU A 131 13.40 -19.72 -26.09
N TRP A 132 14.62 -20.09 -25.74
CA TRP A 132 15.79 -19.94 -26.60
C TRP A 132 16.49 -21.28 -26.80
N GLU A 133 16.39 -21.80 -28.02
CA GLU A 133 17.23 -22.89 -28.51
C GLU A 133 18.61 -22.33 -28.83
N LEU A 134 19.62 -22.80 -28.10
CA LEU A 134 20.97 -22.30 -28.27
C LEU A 134 21.49 -22.61 -29.68
N PRO A 135 22.16 -21.65 -30.35
CA PRO A 135 22.58 -21.79 -31.74
C PRO A 135 23.83 -22.67 -31.93
N PHE A 136 24.00 -23.74 -31.15
CA PHE A 136 25.13 -24.68 -31.23
C PHE A 136 24.72 -26.02 -31.86
N GLY A 137 25.60 -26.56 -32.69
CA GLY A 137 25.47 -27.91 -33.27
C GLY A 137 25.34 -27.91 -34.80
N LYS A 138 25.13 -29.10 -35.36
CA LYS A 138 25.13 -29.33 -36.81
C LYS A 138 24.01 -28.53 -37.49
N GLY A 139 24.39 -27.68 -38.46
CA GLY A 139 23.43 -26.84 -39.20
C GLY A 139 22.92 -25.60 -38.45
N LYS A 140 23.50 -25.26 -37.29
CA LYS A 140 23.22 -24.03 -36.54
C LYS A 140 24.33 -22.98 -36.75
N MET A 141 24.14 -21.79 -36.21
CA MET A 141 25.04 -20.63 -36.44
C MET A 141 26.45 -20.85 -35.88
N PHE A 142 26.59 -21.53 -34.74
CA PHE A 142 27.87 -21.81 -34.10
C PHE A 142 28.13 -23.31 -34.05
N ALA A 143 29.41 -23.69 -34.15
CA ALA A 143 29.83 -25.10 -34.13
C ALA A 143 29.16 -25.93 -35.24
N SER A 144 28.95 -25.34 -36.42
CA SER A 144 28.25 -26.00 -37.54
C SER A 144 28.98 -27.23 -38.10
N HIS A 145 30.30 -27.30 -37.93
CA HIS A 145 31.19 -28.34 -38.47
C HIS A 145 31.77 -29.30 -37.42
N VAL A 146 31.27 -29.32 -36.17
CA VAL A 146 31.84 -30.23 -35.17
C VAL A 146 31.61 -31.69 -35.57
N GLY A 147 32.63 -32.54 -35.38
CA GLY A 147 32.55 -33.97 -35.68
C GLY A 147 31.43 -34.69 -34.92
N SER A 148 30.89 -35.76 -35.52
CA SER A 148 29.71 -36.51 -35.06
C SER A 148 29.70 -36.90 -33.57
N ARG A 149 30.89 -37.10 -32.96
CA ARG A 149 31.05 -37.42 -31.54
C ARG A 149 30.70 -36.29 -30.59
N TRP A 150 30.92 -35.03 -30.97
CA TRP A 150 30.69 -33.86 -30.11
C TRP A 150 29.28 -33.26 -30.26
N ILE A 151 28.59 -33.54 -31.38
CA ILE A 151 27.24 -33.04 -31.67
C ILE A 151 26.21 -33.41 -30.59
N LYS A 152 26.32 -34.58 -29.96
CA LYS A 152 25.40 -35.01 -28.89
C LYS A 152 25.58 -34.27 -27.56
N ILE A 153 26.73 -33.63 -27.36
CA ILE A 153 27.05 -32.92 -26.11
C ILE A 153 26.80 -31.42 -26.28
N ILE A 154 27.05 -30.87 -27.47
CA ILE A 154 27.05 -29.43 -27.72
C ILE A 154 25.73 -28.95 -28.36
N GLY A 155 24.96 -29.84 -28.99
CA GLY A 155 23.72 -29.48 -29.71
C GLY A 155 22.44 -29.76 -28.93
N GLY A 156 21.37 -29.02 -29.25
CA GLY A 156 20.01 -29.28 -28.75
C GLY A 156 19.66 -28.65 -27.40
N TRP A 157 20.57 -27.86 -26.83
CA TRP A 157 20.30 -27.13 -25.59
C TRP A 157 19.20 -26.07 -25.79
N GLN A 158 18.27 -26.03 -24.85
CA GLN A 158 17.21 -25.04 -24.79
C GLN A 158 17.21 -24.39 -23.41
N ILE A 159 17.07 -23.06 -23.40
CA ILE A 159 16.86 -22.28 -22.21
C ILE A 159 15.40 -21.86 -22.22
N ASN A 160 14.66 -22.25 -21.18
CA ASN A 160 13.34 -21.72 -20.90
C ASN A 160 13.43 -20.85 -19.65
N SER A 161 12.89 -19.64 -19.73
CA SER A 161 12.86 -18.70 -18.63
C SER A 161 11.51 -18.02 -18.56
N ILE A 162 10.85 -18.19 -17.41
CA ILE A 162 9.69 -17.40 -17.04
C ILE A 162 10.12 -16.48 -15.90
N THR A 163 10.00 -15.18 -16.10
CA THR A 163 10.39 -14.18 -15.09
C THR A 163 9.20 -13.29 -14.79
N ASN A 164 8.95 -13.06 -13.51
CA ASN A 164 8.00 -12.07 -13.03
C ASN A 164 8.75 -10.99 -12.25
N TRP A 165 8.71 -9.76 -12.74
CA TRP A 165 9.17 -8.58 -12.04
C TRP A 165 7.99 -7.69 -11.75
N SER A 166 7.69 -7.55 -10.46
CA SER A 166 6.59 -6.72 -9.99
C SER A 166 7.09 -5.73 -8.95
N GLY A 167 6.49 -4.55 -8.95
CA GLY A 167 6.67 -3.59 -7.87
C GLY A 167 6.05 -4.11 -6.57
N GLY A 168 6.49 -3.52 -5.45
CA GLY A 168 5.84 -3.73 -4.16
C GLY A 168 4.41 -3.16 -4.12
N LEU A 169 3.67 -3.55 -3.09
CA LEU A 169 2.41 -2.91 -2.77
C LEU A 169 2.65 -1.50 -2.20
N PRO A 170 1.73 -0.55 -2.44
CA PRO A 170 1.76 0.74 -1.76
C PRO A 170 1.72 0.56 -0.25
N TRP A 171 2.37 1.48 0.46
CA TRP A 171 2.37 1.51 1.91
C TRP A 171 2.55 2.95 2.40
N THR A 172 2.09 3.23 3.61
CA THR A 172 2.22 4.53 4.24
C THR A 172 3.29 4.45 5.33
N PRO A 173 4.34 5.30 5.29
CA PRO A 173 5.31 5.37 6.37
C PRO A 173 4.67 5.76 7.69
N GLY A 174 4.99 5.02 8.75
CA GLY A 174 4.65 5.39 10.12
C GLY A 174 5.84 5.99 10.86
N TYR A 175 5.60 6.47 12.07
CA TYR A 175 6.65 6.91 12.99
C TYR A 175 6.31 6.48 14.42
N ALA A 176 7.34 6.31 15.25
CA ALA A 176 7.17 5.82 16.61
C ALA A 176 6.41 6.84 17.48
N ASN A 177 5.59 6.34 18.42
CA ASN A 177 4.83 7.13 19.39
C ASN A 177 3.80 8.09 18.75
N CYS A 178 3.21 7.73 17.60
CA CYS A 178 2.15 8.54 16.99
C CYS A 178 0.95 8.75 17.94
N ASP A 179 0.62 7.75 18.77
CA ASP A 179 -0.48 7.82 19.74
C ASP A 179 -0.31 8.93 20.80
N SER A 180 0.91 9.44 21.00
CA SER A 180 1.15 10.60 21.88
C SER A 180 0.87 11.95 21.21
N ASP A 181 0.73 11.95 19.89
CA ASP A 181 0.58 13.13 19.05
C ASP A 181 -0.85 13.33 18.56
N ILE A 182 -1.54 12.23 18.27
CA ILE A 182 -2.92 12.17 17.79
C ILE A 182 -3.57 10.90 18.33
N ASP A 183 -4.89 10.88 18.42
CA ASP A 183 -5.65 9.71 18.91
C ASP A 183 -6.83 9.34 18.00
N THR A 184 -6.81 9.84 16.77
CA THR A 184 -7.80 9.57 15.72
C THR A 184 -7.16 9.90 14.39
N GLY A 185 -7.51 9.17 13.32
CA GLY A 185 -6.99 9.39 11.97
C GLY A 185 -5.59 8.83 11.72
N PRO A 186 -5.01 9.10 10.53
CA PRO A 186 -3.86 8.35 10.04
C PRO A 186 -2.54 8.79 10.67
N CYS A 187 -1.74 7.82 11.06
CA CYS A 187 -0.39 7.99 11.58
C CYS A 187 0.66 7.97 10.46
N ARG A 188 1.02 9.16 9.95
CA ARG A 188 2.08 9.32 8.95
C ARG A 188 2.94 10.56 9.20
N PRO A 189 4.23 10.56 8.84
CA PRO A 189 5.07 11.75 8.94
C PRO A 189 4.76 12.75 7.81
N ASN A 190 5.27 13.97 7.94
CA ASN A 190 5.29 14.94 6.83
C ASN A 190 6.41 14.59 5.86
N ARG A 191 6.11 14.53 4.57
CA ARG A 191 7.11 14.40 3.51
C ARG A 191 7.68 15.77 3.13
N LEU A 192 8.98 15.96 3.29
CA LEU A 192 9.66 17.19 2.87
C LEU A 192 10.15 17.06 1.42
N GLY A 193 9.61 17.89 0.53
CA GLY A 193 10.03 17.92 -0.88
C GLY A 193 9.82 16.59 -1.61
N SER A 194 10.81 16.17 -2.39
CA SER A 194 10.76 14.95 -3.20
C SER A 194 11.35 13.71 -2.51
N SER A 195 11.65 13.79 -1.21
CA SER A 195 12.30 12.70 -0.48
C SER A 195 11.52 11.39 -0.54
N SER A 196 12.19 10.26 -0.71
CA SER A 196 11.58 8.92 -0.71
C SER A 196 12.38 8.01 0.20
N LEU A 197 11.71 7.01 0.79
CA LEU A 197 12.40 5.94 1.49
C LEU A 197 13.10 5.05 0.47
N VAL A 198 14.35 4.71 0.75
CA VAL A 198 15.08 3.74 -0.06
C VAL A 198 14.45 2.38 0.21
N THR A 199 13.82 1.82 -0.80
CA THR A 199 13.17 0.51 -0.76
C THR A 199 14.03 -0.53 -1.48
N GLY A 200 14.14 -1.71 -0.90
CA GLY A 200 14.89 -2.84 -1.44
C GLY A 200 15.08 -3.89 -0.36
N ALA A 201 15.07 -5.17 -0.74
CA ALA A 201 15.38 -6.23 0.20
C ALA A 201 16.86 -6.14 0.61
N GLY A 202 17.09 -5.85 1.88
CA GLY A 202 18.40 -6.00 2.50
C GLY A 202 18.81 -7.47 2.63
N PRO A 203 20.04 -7.73 3.11
CA PRO A 203 20.44 -9.09 3.46
C PRO A 203 19.54 -9.65 4.57
N LEU A 204 19.34 -10.97 4.58
CA LEU A 204 18.72 -11.66 5.70
C LEU A 204 19.60 -11.46 6.94
N ASP A 205 19.02 -10.90 8.00
CA ASP A 205 19.69 -10.81 9.30
C ASP A 205 19.88 -12.24 9.86
N PRO A 206 21.12 -12.68 10.12
CA PRO A 206 21.38 -14.05 10.55
C PRO A 206 20.93 -14.34 11.99
N PHE A 207 20.65 -13.32 12.80
CA PHE A 207 20.26 -13.46 14.21
C PHE A 207 18.76 -13.24 14.42
N THR A 208 18.16 -12.22 13.79
CA THR A 208 16.71 -11.97 13.90
C THR A 208 15.90 -12.76 12.88
N HIS A 209 16.56 -13.29 11.85
CA HIS A 209 15.91 -13.95 10.70
C HIS A 209 14.93 -13.03 9.97
N GLU A 210 15.17 -11.72 9.98
CA GLU A 210 14.35 -10.71 9.33
C GLU A 210 15.04 -10.16 8.07
N VAL A 211 14.23 -9.73 7.09
CA VAL A 211 14.70 -9.00 5.91
C VAL A 211 14.15 -7.58 5.99
N SER A 212 15.04 -6.59 6.04
CA SER A 212 14.65 -5.18 5.98
C SER A 212 14.37 -4.78 4.54
N PHE A 213 13.11 -4.40 4.23
CA PHE A 213 12.70 -3.98 2.88
C PHE A 213 12.84 -2.47 2.61
N PHE A 214 13.17 -1.71 3.66
CA PHE A 214 13.47 -0.28 3.57
C PHE A 214 14.49 0.07 4.64
N THR A 215 15.28 1.11 4.39
CA THR A 215 16.18 1.68 5.42
C THR A 215 15.38 2.71 6.23
N PRO A 216 15.11 2.48 7.53
CA PRO A 216 14.46 3.49 8.37
C PRO A 216 15.32 4.73 8.44
N VAL A 217 14.69 5.91 8.48
CA VAL A 217 15.43 7.14 8.73
C VAL A 217 15.75 7.19 10.22
N ASN A 218 17.04 7.08 10.54
CA ASN A 218 17.48 7.01 11.92
C ASN A 218 17.37 8.39 12.57
N GLY A 219 16.34 8.57 13.39
CA GLY A 219 16.06 9.84 14.07
C GLY A 219 17.03 10.15 15.21
N GLY A 220 17.72 9.15 15.75
CA GLY A 220 18.53 9.28 16.97
C GLY A 220 17.69 9.83 18.13
N ASN A 221 17.21 8.97 19.04
CA ASN A 221 16.18 9.32 20.05
C ASN A 221 14.81 9.68 19.45
N PRO A 222 13.72 9.63 20.24
CA PRO A 222 12.41 10.04 19.71
C PRO A 222 12.51 11.49 19.22
N LEU A 223 12.24 11.71 17.93
CA LEU A 223 12.16 13.05 17.35
C LEU A 223 11.04 13.84 18.03
N ASP A 224 11.26 15.08 18.46
CA ASP A 224 10.18 15.93 18.94
C ASP A 224 9.24 16.34 17.80
N ASN A 225 8.01 16.75 18.14
CA ASN A 225 7.07 17.28 17.15
C ASN A 225 7.68 18.46 16.38
N GLY A 226 7.60 18.42 15.05
CA GLY A 226 8.19 19.43 14.17
C GLY A 226 9.67 19.20 13.82
N GLN A 227 10.37 18.25 14.45
CA GLN A 227 11.75 17.94 14.09
C GLN A 227 11.85 17.18 12.77
N ILE A 228 12.92 17.47 12.04
CA ILE A 228 13.23 16.91 10.73
C ILE A 228 14.27 15.80 10.91
N SER A 229 14.05 14.68 10.24
CA SER A 229 15.04 13.62 10.09
C SER A 229 15.08 13.18 8.63
N GLY A 230 16.24 13.38 8.00
CA GLY A 230 16.41 13.19 6.56
C GLY A 230 15.39 13.99 5.76
N GLY A 231 14.58 13.29 4.97
CA GLY A 231 13.53 13.87 4.13
C GLY A 231 12.13 13.92 4.75
N TRP A 232 12.03 13.68 6.06
CA TRP A 232 10.76 13.54 6.75
C TRP A 232 10.73 14.44 7.98
N GLN A 233 9.54 14.85 8.39
CA GLN A 233 9.36 15.63 9.61
C GLN A 233 8.26 14.99 10.46
N ARG A 234 8.50 14.89 11.77
CA ARG A 234 7.44 14.49 12.71
C ARG A 234 6.38 15.60 12.72
N PRO A 235 5.09 15.30 12.49
CA PRO A 235 4.05 16.32 12.50
C PRO A 235 3.98 17.06 13.85
N LEU A 236 3.40 18.26 13.83
CA LEU A 236 3.05 18.93 15.08
C LEU A 236 1.94 18.13 15.79
N LYS A 237 1.95 18.18 17.12
CA LYS A 237 0.92 17.53 17.93
C LYS A 237 -0.49 18.01 17.50
N GLY A 238 -1.44 17.08 17.38
CA GLY A 238 -2.79 17.37 16.92
C GLY A 238 -2.92 17.66 15.41
N GLN A 239 -1.90 17.32 14.61
CA GLN A 239 -1.93 17.47 13.16
C GLN A 239 -1.57 16.15 12.46
N PHE A 240 -2.28 15.86 11.37
CA PHE A 240 -1.93 14.76 10.49
C PHE A 240 -0.71 15.10 9.64
N GLY A 241 0.11 14.09 9.35
CA GLY A 241 1.18 14.23 8.37
C GLY A 241 0.67 14.37 6.94
N ASN A 242 1.52 14.88 6.05
CA ASN A 242 1.25 15.10 4.63
C ASN A 242 2.09 14.24 3.66
#